data_AF-A0A9W9YLF2-F1
#
_entry.id   AF-A0A9W9YLF2-F1
#
_cell.length_a   1.000
_cell.length_b   1.000
_cell.length_c   1.000
_cell.angle_alpha   90.00
_cell.angle_beta   90.00
_cell.angle_gamma   90.00
#
_symmetry.space_group_name_H-M   'P 1'
#
loop_
_entity.id
_entity.type
_entity.pdbx_description
1 polymer ?
#
loop_
_entity_poly.entity_id
_entity_poly.type
_entity_poly.pdbx_seq_one_letter_code
_entity_poly.pdbx_strand_id
1 'polypeptide(L)'
;MTMCIWLKLEQGTWWDTGNMYLVRYSSSNVFNGFSLIADGFDTMRIRLDIGPYYKCSAKFEGLKDDHWHQVCVSYTSGHVKFYKDGTLIHSRDDCKSITIRNGEYMAIANSGREGKDIVLITGYVLWDRILTDEEILESSKMCQAANGKPVITWNDFYKSVETNAANYLIRPSECRATM
;
A
#
# COMPACT_ATOMS: atom_id res chain seq x y z
N MET A 1 8.31 6.43 -8.73
CA MET A 1 8.23 5.96 -7.33
C MET A 1 7.76 4.52 -7.30
N THR A 2 8.17 3.78 -6.29
CA THR A 2 7.67 2.43 -5.98
C THR A 2 7.28 2.41 -4.52
N MET A 3 6.15 1.77 -4.21
CA MET A 3 5.73 1.57 -2.82
C MET A 3 5.32 0.12 -2.63
N CYS A 4 5.60 -0.41 -1.45
CA CYS A 4 5.19 -1.75 -1.04
C CYS A 4 4.57 -1.68 0.35
N ILE A 5 3.61 -2.56 0.62
CA ILE A 5 3.00 -2.76 1.94
C ILE A 5 2.62 -4.22 2.10
N TRP A 6 2.79 -4.74 3.31
CA TRP A 6 2.27 -6.05 3.68
C TRP A 6 0.88 -5.90 4.26
N LEU A 7 -0.04 -6.74 3.80
CA LEU A 7 -1.42 -6.77 4.27
C LEU A 7 -1.90 -8.20 4.49
N LYS A 8 -2.66 -8.39 5.56
CA LYS A 8 -3.41 -9.62 5.84
C LYS A 8 -4.87 -9.24 6.04
N LEU A 9 -5.74 -9.82 5.21
CA LEU A 9 -7.17 -9.59 5.22
C LEU A 9 -7.88 -10.87 5.67
N GLU A 10 -8.83 -10.74 6.59
CA GLU A 10 -9.65 -11.86 7.03
C GLU A 10 -10.43 -12.48 5.85
N GLN A 11 -10.56 -13.81 5.91
CA GLN A 11 -11.37 -14.54 4.96
C GLN A 11 -12.86 -14.16 5.11
N GLY A 12 -13.53 -13.86 4.00
CA GLY A 12 -14.96 -13.62 4.01
C GLY A 12 -15.46 -12.63 2.95
N THR A 13 -16.73 -12.27 3.08
CA THR A 13 -17.39 -11.27 2.24
C THR A 13 -17.29 -9.91 2.92
N TRP A 14 -16.62 -8.98 2.26
CA TRP A 14 -16.45 -7.61 2.74
C TRP A 14 -17.58 -6.78 2.13
N TRP A 15 -18.61 -6.49 2.91
CA TRP A 15 -19.85 -5.86 2.44
C TRP A 15 -19.87 -4.34 2.55
N ASP A 16 -18.86 -3.75 3.18
CA ASP A 16 -18.87 -2.31 3.43
C ASP A 16 -18.23 -1.54 2.26
N THR A 17 -18.93 -0.55 1.74
CA THR A 17 -18.65 0.07 0.42
C THR A 17 -17.59 1.17 0.47
N GLY A 18 -16.97 1.36 1.63
CA GLY A 18 -15.99 2.43 1.88
C GLY A 18 -14.63 2.17 1.24
N ASN A 19 -13.98 3.24 0.76
CA ASN A 19 -12.57 3.18 0.40
C ASN A 19 -11.72 2.91 1.66
N MET A 20 -10.91 1.86 1.63
CA MET A 20 -9.90 1.62 2.64
C MET A 20 -8.61 2.32 2.24
N TYR A 21 -8.32 3.48 2.84
CA TYR A 21 -7.06 4.19 2.62
C TYR A 21 -5.92 3.49 3.38
N LEU A 22 -5.17 2.65 2.66
CA LEU A 22 -3.98 2.01 3.18
C LEU A 22 -2.89 3.06 3.46
N VAL A 23 -2.67 3.95 2.50
CA VAL A 23 -1.68 5.03 2.60
C VAL A 23 -2.24 6.28 1.92
N ARG A 24 -1.98 7.44 2.52
CA ARG A 24 -2.31 8.74 1.94
C ARG A 24 -1.15 9.71 2.10
N TYR A 25 -0.76 10.32 1.00
CA TYR A 25 0.16 11.45 0.92
C TYR A 25 -0.56 12.62 0.28
N SER A 26 -0.68 13.76 0.97
CA SER A 26 -1.46 14.89 0.49
C SER A 26 -0.95 16.22 1.05
N SER A 27 -1.25 17.32 0.35
CA SER A 27 -1.35 18.65 0.95
C SER A 27 -2.80 18.94 1.36
N SER A 28 -3.00 19.87 2.30
CA SER A 28 -4.26 20.12 3.00
C SER A 28 -5.38 20.74 2.15
N ASN A 29 -5.06 21.49 1.09
CA ASN A 29 -6.05 22.34 0.42
C ASN A 29 -6.53 21.85 -0.95
N VAL A 30 -5.77 20.97 -1.63
CA VAL A 30 -6.14 20.27 -2.86
C VAL A 30 -5.43 18.92 -2.82
N PHE A 31 -6.12 17.81 -3.07
CA PHE A 31 -5.45 16.50 -3.13
C PHE A 31 -4.43 16.48 -4.27
N ASN A 32 -3.18 16.73 -3.91
CA ASN A 32 -2.05 16.85 -4.83
C ASN A 32 -0.89 15.98 -4.34
N GLY A 33 -1.19 14.69 -4.19
CA GLY A 33 -0.25 13.67 -3.80
C GLY A 33 -0.69 12.33 -4.35
N PHE A 34 -0.61 11.29 -3.53
CA PHE A 34 -1.08 9.96 -3.90
C PHE A 34 -1.78 9.26 -2.75
N SER A 35 -2.68 8.34 -3.07
CA SER A 35 -3.28 7.43 -2.09
C SER A 35 -3.23 6.00 -2.63
N LEU A 36 -2.87 5.07 -1.77
CA LEU A 36 -3.06 3.65 -2.02
C LEU A 36 -4.34 3.23 -1.30
N ILE A 37 -5.31 2.77 -2.07
CA ILE A 37 -6.66 2.47 -1.60
C ILE A 37 -6.97 1.03 -1.96
N ALA A 38 -7.55 0.29 -1.02
CA ALA A 38 -8.20 -0.97 -1.31
C ALA A 38 -9.72 -0.76 -1.28
N ASP A 39 -10.42 -1.33 -2.25
CA ASP A 39 -11.87 -1.34 -2.31
C ASP A 39 -12.38 -2.58 -3.06
N GLY A 40 -13.67 -2.87 -2.96
CA GLY A 40 -14.30 -3.97 -3.72
C GLY A 40 -14.89 -5.07 -2.86
N PHE A 41 -15.86 -5.78 -3.43
CA PHE A 41 -16.67 -6.80 -2.75
C PHE A 41 -16.09 -8.21 -2.97
N ASP A 42 -16.21 -8.74 -4.20
CA ASP A 42 -15.85 -10.12 -4.53
C ASP A 42 -14.34 -10.27 -4.70
N THR A 43 -13.74 -9.43 -5.55
CA THR A 43 -12.29 -9.32 -5.69
C THR A 43 -11.83 -8.00 -5.09
N MET A 44 -10.79 -8.04 -4.27
CA MET A 44 -10.17 -6.83 -3.73
C MET A 44 -9.47 -6.08 -4.87
N ARG A 45 -9.76 -4.80 -5.03
CA ARG A 45 -9.11 -3.91 -5.98
C ARG A 45 -8.16 -3.00 -5.22
N ILE A 46 -6.91 -2.94 -5.67
CA ILE A 46 -5.96 -1.94 -5.19
C ILE A 46 -5.91 -0.81 -6.21
N ARG A 47 -6.03 0.42 -5.73
CA ARG A 47 -6.14 1.64 -6.50
C ARG A 47 -5.06 2.64 -6.06
N LEU A 48 -4.31 3.13 -7.02
CA LEU A 48 -3.43 4.28 -6.90
C LEU A 48 -4.19 5.52 -7.41
N ASP A 49 -4.60 6.37 -6.48
CA ASP A 49 -5.13 7.70 -6.79
C ASP A 49 -3.95 8.69 -6.82
N ILE A 50 -3.76 9.41 -7.93
CA ILE A 50 -2.69 10.40 -8.08
C ILE A 50 -3.29 11.73 -8.49
N GLY A 51 -3.06 12.75 -7.65
CA GLY A 51 -3.69 14.06 -7.82
C GLY A 51 -5.23 13.99 -7.84
N PRO A 52 -5.92 15.09 -8.18
CA PRO A 52 -7.35 15.23 -7.89
C PRO A 52 -8.27 14.36 -8.76
N TYR A 53 -7.80 13.77 -9.85
CA TYR A 53 -8.67 13.18 -10.88
C TYR A 53 -8.26 11.80 -11.39
N TYR A 54 -7.06 11.31 -11.10
CA TYR A 54 -6.53 10.11 -11.78
C TYR A 54 -6.49 8.93 -10.84
N LYS A 55 -7.09 7.83 -11.30
CA LYS A 55 -7.24 6.60 -10.54
C LYS A 55 -6.80 5.44 -11.42
N CYS A 56 -5.80 4.73 -10.98
CA CYS A 56 -5.34 3.50 -11.63
C CYS A 56 -5.50 2.34 -10.67
N SER A 57 -6.01 1.22 -11.16
CA SER A 57 -6.34 0.11 -10.29
C SER A 57 -6.10 -1.22 -10.96
N ALA A 58 -5.81 -2.23 -10.15
CA ALA A 58 -5.80 -3.62 -10.55
C ALA A 58 -6.65 -4.45 -9.58
N LYS A 59 -7.22 -5.54 -10.11
CA LYS A 59 -7.86 -6.57 -9.30
C LYS A 59 -6.79 -7.47 -8.71
N PHE A 60 -6.90 -7.77 -7.43
CA PHE A 60 -6.03 -8.67 -6.70
C PHE A 60 -6.83 -9.88 -6.22
N GLU A 61 -6.63 -11.01 -6.88
CA GLU A 61 -7.27 -12.27 -6.52
C GLU A 61 -6.59 -12.89 -5.30
N GLY A 62 -7.39 -13.52 -4.44
CA GLY A 62 -6.90 -14.29 -3.29
C GLY A 62 -6.10 -13.47 -2.27
N LEU A 63 -6.49 -12.23 -1.98
CA LEU A 63 -5.95 -11.48 -0.83
C LEU A 63 -6.74 -11.73 0.47
N LYS A 64 -7.98 -12.23 0.36
CA LYS A 64 -8.90 -12.48 1.48
C LYS A 64 -8.83 -13.94 1.92
N ASP A 65 -7.64 -14.40 2.24
CA ASP A 65 -7.35 -15.80 2.56
C ASP A 65 -6.72 -15.98 3.95
N ASP A 66 -6.72 -14.92 4.77
CA ASP A 66 -6.09 -14.86 6.08
C ASP A 66 -4.55 -15.05 6.07
N HIS A 67 -3.88 -14.89 4.92
CA HIS A 67 -2.42 -14.88 4.83
C HIS A 67 -1.87 -13.46 4.61
N TRP A 68 -0.59 -13.31 4.92
CA TRP A 68 0.16 -12.09 4.60
C TRP A 68 0.51 -12.08 3.12
N HIS A 69 0.17 -10.98 2.46
CA HIS A 69 0.57 -10.70 1.09
C HIS A 69 1.33 -9.39 1.01
N GLN A 70 2.36 -9.35 0.17
CA GLN A 70 2.98 -8.10 -0.21
C GLN A 70 2.26 -7.53 -1.42
N VAL A 71 1.82 -6.28 -1.31
CA VAL A 71 1.29 -5.50 -2.43
C VAL A 71 2.26 -4.37 -2.73
N CYS A 72 2.70 -4.31 -3.99
CA CYS A 72 3.52 -3.21 -4.48
C CYS A 72 2.88 -2.50 -5.66
N VAL A 73 3.14 -1.20 -5.77
CA VAL A 73 2.75 -0.36 -6.90
C VAL A 73 3.96 0.47 -7.32
N SER A 74 4.32 0.40 -8.61
CA SER A 74 5.29 1.32 -9.20
C SER A 74 4.59 2.28 -10.15
N TYR A 75 5.03 3.54 -10.16
CA TYR A 75 4.48 4.61 -10.98
C TYR A 75 5.59 5.51 -11.53
N THR A 76 5.66 5.61 -12.86
CA THR A 76 6.52 6.55 -13.58
C THR A 76 5.79 7.13 -14.78
N SER A 77 5.66 8.45 -14.86
CA SER A 77 5.16 9.16 -16.05
C SER A 77 3.87 8.60 -16.68
N GLY A 78 2.93 8.09 -15.88
CA GLY A 78 1.69 7.49 -16.38
C GLY A 78 1.73 5.99 -16.66
N HIS A 79 2.88 5.35 -16.46
CA HIS A 79 3.02 3.91 -16.41
C HIS A 79 2.87 3.44 -14.96
N VAL A 80 1.90 2.56 -14.70
CA VAL A 80 1.67 1.96 -13.39
C VAL A 80 1.77 0.45 -13.51
N LYS A 81 2.50 -0.18 -12.59
CA LYS A 81 2.53 -1.63 -12.43
C LYS A 81 2.08 -2.02 -11.01
N PHE A 82 1.33 -3.11 -10.92
CA PHE A 82 0.81 -3.67 -9.68
C PHE A 82 1.38 -5.07 -9.48
N TYR A 83 1.85 -5.35 -8.27
CA TYR A 83 2.48 -6.61 -7.92
C TYR A 83 1.84 -7.21 -6.68
N LYS A 84 1.70 -8.54 -6.69
CA LYS A 84 1.33 -9.35 -5.54
C LYS A 84 2.46 -10.35 -5.27
N ASP A 85 2.96 -10.37 -4.04
CA ASP A 85 3.98 -11.33 -3.58
C ASP A 85 5.22 -11.39 -4.48
N GLY A 86 5.68 -10.24 -4.96
CA GLY A 86 6.83 -10.14 -5.86
C GLY A 86 6.52 -10.33 -7.35
N THR A 87 5.29 -10.73 -7.70
CA THR A 87 4.90 -11.04 -9.09
C THR A 87 4.07 -9.92 -9.70
N LEU A 88 4.41 -9.49 -10.92
CA LEU A 88 3.61 -8.53 -11.69
C LEU A 88 2.25 -9.15 -12.05
N ILE A 89 1.15 -8.54 -11.59
CA ILE A 89 -0.20 -9.03 -11.90
C ILE A 89 -0.91 -8.16 -12.94
N HIS A 90 -0.53 -6.89 -13.05
CA HIS A 90 -1.15 -5.96 -13.98
C HIS A 90 -0.27 -4.74 -14.25
N SER A 91 -0.36 -4.20 -15.45
CA SER A 91 0.26 -2.93 -15.84
C SER A 91 -0.68 -2.08 -16.67
N ARG A 92 -0.52 -0.76 -16.58
CA ARG A 92 -1.27 0.24 -17.33
C ARG A 92 -0.33 1.33 -17.80
N ASP A 93 -0.46 1.70 -19.07
CA ASP A 93 0.32 2.77 -19.71
C ASP A 93 -0.52 4.02 -19.99
N ASP A 94 -1.80 3.99 -19.63
CA ASP A 94 -2.80 5.03 -19.86
C ASP A 94 -3.14 5.80 -18.57
N CYS A 95 -2.37 5.61 -17.49
CA CYS A 95 -2.45 6.50 -16.35
C CYS A 95 -1.90 7.86 -16.74
N LYS A 96 -2.49 8.95 -16.25
CA LYS A 96 -1.98 10.27 -16.61
C LYS A 96 -0.64 10.53 -15.92
N SER A 97 0.32 11.03 -16.68
CA SER A 97 1.57 11.57 -16.13
C SER A 97 1.28 12.86 -15.37
N ILE A 98 1.53 12.84 -14.07
CA ILE A 98 1.51 14.03 -13.21
C ILE A 98 2.75 14.08 -12.33
N THR A 99 3.21 15.30 -12.06
CA THR A 99 4.22 15.57 -11.04
C THR A 99 3.58 15.54 -9.66
N ILE A 100 4.01 14.60 -8.83
CA ILE A 100 3.66 14.58 -7.40
C ILE A 100 4.43 15.71 -6.73
N ARG A 101 3.71 16.68 -6.15
CA ARG A 101 4.34 17.79 -5.42
C ARG A 101 4.62 17.37 -3.98
N ASN A 102 5.48 18.14 -3.31
CA ASN A 102 5.71 17.98 -1.88
C ASN A 102 4.39 18.12 -1.12
N GLY A 103 3.91 17.00 -0.58
CA GLY A 103 2.82 16.91 0.37
C GLY A 103 3.25 17.35 1.77
N GLU A 104 2.25 17.67 2.59
CA GLU A 104 2.45 18.20 3.94
C GLU A 104 2.44 17.09 4.99
N TYR A 105 1.74 15.97 4.70
CA TYR A 105 1.68 14.82 5.59
C TYR A 105 1.57 13.51 4.84
N MET A 106 2.00 12.44 5.51
CA MET A 106 1.72 11.06 5.14
C MET A 106 0.97 10.38 6.29
N ALA A 107 -0.07 9.62 5.95
CA ALA A 107 -0.82 8.82 6.90
C ALA A 107 -0.93 7.38 6.40
N ILE A 108 -0.97 6.45 7.34
CA ILE A 108 -1.13 5.01 7.09
C ILE A 108 -2.37 4.51 7.83
N ALA A 109 -3.09 3.55 7.25
CA ALA A 109 -4.38 3.06 7.75
C ALA A 109 -5.38 4.18 8.09
N ASN A 110 -5.43 5.24 7.27
CA ASN A 110 -6.34 6.37 7.48
C ASN A 110 -7.70 6.10 6.81
N SER A 111 -8.28 4.91 7.02
CA SER A 111 -9.63 4.64 6.57
C SER A 111 -10.60 5.16 7.62
N GLY A 112 -11.36 6.22 7.30
CA GLY A 112 -12.54 6.62 8.09
C GLY A 112 -13.71 5.64 7.97
N ARG A 113 -13.40 4.34 7.80
CA ARG A 113 -14.35 3.25 7.59
C ARG A 113 -14.63 2.63 8.95
N GLU A 114 -15.91 2.60 9.34
CA GLU A 114 -16.40 1.97 10.58
C GLU A 114 -16.80 0.50 10.34
N GLY A 115 -16.12 -0.16 9.41
CA GLY A 115 -16.40 -1.54 9.04
C GLY A 115 -15.96 -2.53 10.11
N LYS A 116 -16.59 -3.72 10.13
CA LYS A 116 -16.15 -4.86 10.97
C LYS A 116 -14.93 -5.58 10.40
N ASP A 117 -14.58 -5.31 9.15
CA ASP A 117 -13.50 -6.00 8.45
C ASP A 117 -12.15 -5.61 9.07
N ILE A 118 -11.42 -6.58 9.62
CA ILE A 118 -10.11 -6.34 10.21
C ILE A 118 -9.02 -6.47 9.14
N VAL A 119 -8.13 -5.48 9.12
CA VAL A 119 -7.00 -5.42 8.19
C VAL A 119 -5.74 -5.27 9.02
N LEU A 120 -4.83 -6.22 8.89
CA LEU A 120 -3.50 -6.09 9.46
C LEU A 120 -2.57 -5.53 8.38
N ILE A 121 -1.81 -4.50 8.74
CA ILE A 121 -0.81 -3.90 7.86
C ILE A 121 0.55 -3.82 8.53
N THR A 122 1.61 -3.98 7.74
CA THR A 122 2.99 -3.78 8.21
C THR A 122 3.93 -3.47 7.04
N GLY A 123 5.17 -3.13 7.35
CA GLY A 123 6.27 -3.12 6.37
C GLY A 123 6.05 -2.18 5.19
N TYR A 124 5.35 -1.05 5.37
CA TYR A 124 5.24 -0.04 4.32
C TYR A 124 6.62 0.55 4.01
N VAL A 125 6.92 0.69 2.71
CA VAL A 125 8.15 1.28 2.22
C VAL A 125 7.85 2.08 0.96
N LEU A 126 8.49 3.25 0.83
CA LEU A 126 8.46 4.08 -0.37
C LEU A 126 9.88 4.32 -0.89
N TRP A 127 10.03 4.18 -2.20
CA TRP A 127 11.19 4.59 -2.97
C TRP A 127 10.80 5.69 -3.96
N ASP A 128 11.66 6.70 -4.10
CA ASP A 128 11.48 7.77 -5.09
C ASP A 128 11.78 7.30 -6.53
N ARG A 129 12.45 6.16 -6.69
CA ARG A 129 12.73 5.50 -7.98
C ARG A 129 11.76 4.36 -8.32
N ILE A 130 11.93 3.82 -9.53
CA ILE A 130 11.28 2.57 -9.96
C ILE A 130 12.20 1.41 -9.58
N LEU A 131 11.66 0.45 -8.81
CA LEU A 131 12.32 -0.84 -8.58
C LEU A 131 12.12 -1.74 -9.80
N THR A 132 13.09 -2.61 -10.08
CA THR A 132 12.91 -3.67 -11.08
C THR A 132 11.99 -4.77 -10.56
N ASP A 133 11.52 -5.63 -11.46
CA ASP A 133 10.67 -6.77 -11.09
C ASP A 133 11.44 -7.73 -10.15
N GLU A 134 12.76 -7.90 -10.36
CA GLU A 134 13.64 -8.67 -9.47
C GLU A 134 13.80 -8.02 -8.10
N GLU A 135 14.01 -6.70 -8.03
CA GLU A 135 14.11 -5.99 -6.75
C GLU A 135 12.81 -6.11 -5.93
N ILE A 136 11.66 -6.10 -6.59
CA ILE A 136 10.34 -6.30 -5.96
C ILE A 136 10.20 -7.76 -5.48
N LEU A 137 10.61 -8.74 -6.29
CA LEU A 137 10.59 -10.15 -5.90
C LEU A 137 11.55 -10.46 -4.73
N GLU A 138 12.70 -9.81 -4.67
CA GLU A 138 13.59 -9.93 -3.52
C GLU A 138 12.98 -9.29 -2.28
N SER A 139 12.38 -8.10 -2.44
CA SER A 139 11.70 -7.41 -1.35
C SER A 139 10.51 -8.19 -0.79
N SER A 140 9.87 -9.07 -1.57
CA SER A 140 8.76 -9.92 -1.09
C SER A 140 9.21 -11.07 -0.20
N LYS A 141 10.51 -11.39 -0.21
CA LYS A 141 11.11 -12.46 0.61
C LYS A 141 11.76 -11.93 1.89
N MET A 142 11.74 -10.61 2.09
CA MET A 142 12.45 -9.95 3.18
C MET A 142 11.51 -9.48 4.28
N CYS A 143 12.01 -9.59 5.49
CA CYS A 143 11.28 -9.35 6.72
C CYS A 143 11.53 -7.95 7.31
N GLN A 144 12.75 -7.41 7.13
CA GLN A 144 13.18 -6.16 7.77
C GLN A 144 14.07 -5.26 6.90
N ALA A 145 14.35 -5.62 5.65
CA ALA A 145 15.22 -4.82 4.78
C ALA A 145 14.46 -4.40 3.52
N ALA A 146 14.17 -3.11 3.43
CA ALA A 146 13.90 -2.48 2.16
C ALA A 146 15.22 -2.41 1.38
N ASN A 147 15.37 -3.19 0.31
CA ASN A 147 16.51 -3.03 -0.59
C ASN A 147 16.51 -1.62 -1.20
N GLY A 148 17.69 -1.04 -1.43
CA GLY A 148 17.84 0.09 -2.34
C GLY A 148 17.36 1.47 -1.86
N LYS A 149 17.84 1.92 -0.69
CA LYS A 149 17.74 3.31 -0.16
C LYS A 149 16.32 3.91 -0.25
N PRO A 150 15.36 3.39 0.54
CA PRO A 150 14.02 3.96 0.59
C PRO A 150 14.03 5.39 1.14
N VAL A 151 13.04 6.19 0.73
CA VAL A 151 12.80 7.54 1.24
C VAL A 151 11.86 7.54 2.45
N ILE A 152 11.02 6.52 2.59
CA ILE A 152 10.14 6.29 3.75
C ILE A 152 10.12 4.80 4.08
N THR A 153 10.14 4.48 5.37
CA THR A 153 10.09 3.12 5.90
C THR A 153 9.01 2.99 6.98
N TRP A 154 8.65 1.76 7.30
CA TRP A 154 7.67 1.46 8.35
C TRP A 154 8.03 2.09 9.71
N ASN A 155 9.32 2.17 10.02
CA ASN A 155 9.80 2.72 11.29
C ASN A 155 9.48 4.22 11.45
N ASP A 156 9.30 4.96 10.34
CA ASP A 156 8.97 6.38 10.38
C ASP A 156 7.58 6.65 10.99
N PHE A 157 6.70 5.64 10.98
CA PHE A 157 5.35 5.75 11.54
C PHE A 157 5.25 5.28 12.99
N TYR A 158 6.26 4.57 13.51
CA TYR A 158 6.13 3.80 14.75
C TYR A 158 5.73 4.67 15.95
N LYS A 159 6.38 5.83 16.11
CA LYS A 159 6.07 6.80 17.18
C LYS A 159 4.64 7.35 17.06
N SER A 160 4.16 7.57 15.84
CA SER A 160 2.79 8.04 15.60
C SER A 160 1.77 6.97 15.95
N VAL A 161 2.03 5.71 15.60
CA VAL A 161 1.16 4.57 15.93
C VAL A 161 1.11 4.33 17.44
N GLU A 162 2.25 4.39 18.14
CA GLU A 162 2.31 4.30 19.61
C GLU A 162 1.49 5.38 20.31
N THR A 163 1.35 6.55 19.69
CA THR A 163 0.59 7.67 20.29
C THR A 163 -0.89 7.63 19.91
N ASN A 164 -1.20 7.39 18.64
CA ASN A 164 -2.54 7.59 18.08
C ASN A 164 -3.35 6.30 17.91
N ALA A 165 -2.69 5.14 17.90
CA ALA A 165 -3.30 3.85 17.60
C ALA A 165 -2.74 2.70 18.46
N ALA A 166 -2.30 3.01 19.69
CA ALA A 166 -1.66 2.04 20.60
C ALA A 166 -2.49 0.77 20.82
N ASN A 167 -3.82 0.91 20.92
CA ASN A 167 -4.74 -0.20 21.14
C ASN A 167 -4.81 -1.20 19.97
N TYR A 168 -4.37 -0.79 18.77
CA TYR A 168 -4.34 -1.61 17.57
C TYR A 168 -2.92 -2.06 17.20
N LEU A 169 -1.90 -1.62 17.96
CA LEU A 169 -0.51 -1.96 17.71
C LEU A 169 -0.22 -3.39 18.18
N ILE A 170 0.06 -4.27 17.23
CA ILE A 170 0.55 -5.62 17.51
C ILE A 170 2.07 -5.63 17.32
N ARG A 171 2.83 -5.99 18.36
CA ARG A 171 4.28 -6.21 18.27
C ARG A 171 4.55 -7.72 18.18
N PRO A 172 4.81 -8.27 16.99
CA PRO A 172 5.20 -9.68 16.89
C PRO A 172 6.54 -9.90 17.60
N SER A 173 6.70 -11.07 18.21
CA SER A 173 7.91 -11.43 18.96
C SER A 173 9.13 -11.65 18.07
N GLU A 174 8.93 -12.05 16.80
CA GLU A 174 9.98 -12.29 15.81
C GLU A 174 9.46 -12.07 14.38
N CYS A 175 10.34 -11.68 13.46
CA CYS A 175 10.01 -11.62 12.04
C CYS A 175 10.18 -13.00 11.39
N ARG A 176 9.13 -13.52 10.76
CA ARG A 176 9.17 -14.78 9.99
C ARG A 176 8.82 -14.48 8.54
N ALA A 177 9.83 -14.42 7.67
CA ALA A 177 9.59 -14.45 6.23
C ALA A 177 9.13 -15.88 5.90
N THR A 178 7.90 -16.04 5.42
CA THR A 178 7.45 -17.33 4.90
C THR A 178 8.20 -17.62 3.59
N MET A 179 8.93 -18.75 3.59
CA MET A 179 9.53 -19.36 2.39
C MET A 179 8.47 -20.03 1.53
#